data_AF-A0A954KFG0-F1
#
_entry.id   AF-A0A954KFG0-F1
#
_cell.length_a   1.000
_cell.length_b   1.000
_cell.length_c   1.000
_cell.angle_alpha   90.00
_cell.angle_beta   90.00
_cell.angle_gamma   90.00
#
_symmetry.space_group_name_H-M   'P 1'
#
loop_
_entity.id
_entity.type
_entity.pdbx_description
1 polymer ?
#
loop_
_entity_poly.entity_id
_entity_poly.type
_entity_poly.pdbx_seq_one_letter_code
_entity_poly.pdbx_strand_id
1 'polypeptide(L)' 'MTFRFWQEGPGDDRNRSSEKAVLAAIDDIHRNPVRRGLVEQARRWKWSSSLWYESDGQFVDPELPTIHGLRDGFFS' A
#
# COMPACT_ATOMS: atom_id res chain seq x y z
N MET A 1 0.07 -16.86 -29.55
CA MET A 1 0.39 -16.75 -28.11
C MET A 1 0.04 -15.34 -27.65
N THR A 2 -0.75 -15.18 -26.58
CA THR A 2 -1.03 -13.87 -25.96
C THR A 2 -0.38 -13.84 -24.58
N PHE A 3 0.47 -12.85 -24.32
CA PHE A 3 1.03 -12.63 -22.99
C PHE A 3 -0.04 -12.01 -22.07
N ARG A 4 -0.36 -12.67 -20.95
CA ARG A 4 -1.22 -12.12 -19.89
C ARG A 4 -0.34 -11.72 -18.72
N PHE A 5 -0.31 -10.43 -18.43
CA PHE A 5 0.43 -9.88 -17.30
C PHE A 5 -0.24 -10.21 -15.95
N TRP A 6 -1.58 -10.18 -15.92
CA TRP A 6 -2.36 -10.44 -14.71
C TRP A 6 -2.68 -11.92 -14.53
N GLN A 7 -2.65 -12.36 -13.26
CA GLN A 7 -3.16 -13.67 -12.88
C GLN A 7 -4.67 -13.72 -13.08
N GLU A 8 -5.16 -14.85 -13.57
CA GLU A 8 -6.59 -15.10 -13.79
C GLU A 8 -7.33 -15.36 -12.47
N GLY A 9 -8.53 -14.80 -12.32
CA GLY A 9 -9.39 -14.94 -11.14
C GLY A 9 -9.88 -13.60 -10.59
N PRO A 10 -10.77 -13.62 -9.57
CA PRO A 10 -11.37 -12.41 -8.99
C PRO A 10 -10.38 -11.58 -8.13
N GLY A 11 -9.16 -12.06 -7.92
CA GLY A 11 -8.22 -11.48 -6.96
C GLY A 11 -8.53 -11.89 -5.52
N ASP A 12 -7.93 -11.17 -4.56
CA ASP A 12 -8.19 -11.32 -3.12
C ASP A 12 -8.91 -10.07 -2.61
N ASP A 13 -10.25 -10.10 -2.66
CA ASP A 13 -11.11 -9.05 -2.14
C ASP A 13 -11.84 -9.56 -0.89
N ARG A 14 -11.47 -9.04 0.28
CA ARG A 14 -12.07 -9.40 1.57
C ARG A 14 -12.49 -8.14 2.32
N ASN A 15 -13.79 -8.05 2.59
CA ASN A 15 -14.33 -7.05 3.51
C ASN A 15 -13.73 -7.22 4.92
N ARG A 16 -13.22 -6.13 5.48
CA ARG A 16 -12.78 -6.05 6.88
C ARG A 16 -13.76 -5.17 7.64
N SER A 17 -14.45 -5.74 8.62
CA SER A 17 -15.51 -5.07 9.37
C SER A 17 -15.14 -4.66 10.80
N SER A 18 -13.88 -4.87 11.21
CA SER A 18 -13.39 -4.43 12.52
C SER A 18 -12.09 -3.65 12.40
N GLU A 19 -11.95 -2.64 13.26
CA GLU A 19 -10.74 -1.81 13.36
C GLU A 19 -9.48 -2.67 13.54
N LYS A 20 -9.53 -3.64 14.46
CA LYS A 20 -8.43 -4.59 14.69
C LYS A 20 -8.04 -5.34 13.41
N ALA A 21 -9.01 -5.78 12.61
CA ALA A 21 -8.73 -6.48 11.37
C ALA A 21 -8.17 -5.56 10.28
N VAL A 22 -8.53 -4.28 10.29
CA VAL A 22 -7.96 -3.26 9.39
C VAL A 22 -6.52 -2.95 9.79
N LEU A 23 -6.26 -2.68 11.08
CA LEU A 23 -4.91 -2.41 11.58
C LEU A 23 -3.96 -3.58 11.32
N ALA A 24 -4.42 -4.82 11.52
CA ALA A 24 -3.63 -6.02 11.20
C ALA A 24 -3.33 -6.15 9.69
N ALA A 25 -4.26 -5.74 8.82
CA ALA A 25 -3.99 -5.70 7.38
C ALA A 25 -2.94 -4.64 7.03
N ILE A 26 -2.99 -3.46 7.65
CA ILE A 26 -2.01 -2.40 7.43
C ILE A 26 -0.61 -2.89 7.84
N ASP A 27 -0.46 -3.51 9.03
CA ASP A 27 0.81 -4.10 9.48
C ASP A 27 1.33 -5.16 8.49
N ASP A 28 0.46 -6.08 8.04
CA ASP A 28 0.86 -7.13 7.10
C ASP A 28 1.32 -6.56 5.76
N ILE A 29 0.64 -5.53 5.24
CA ILE A 29 1.02 -4.85 3.99
C ILE A 29 2.39 -4.17 4.13
N HIS A 30 2.63 -3.43 5.22
CA HIS A 30 3.94 -2.79 5.46
C HIS A 30 5.06 -3.79 5.68
N ARG A 31 4.76 -4.96 6.27
CA ARG A 31 5.75 -6.02 6.51
C ARG A 31 5.99 -6.94 5.31
N ASN A 32 5.08 -6.98 4.33
CA ASN A 32 5.19 -7.87 3.18
C ASN A 32 6.55 -7.77 2.45
N PRO A 33 7.12 -6.58 2.15
CA PRO A 33 8.44 -6.47 1.53
C PRO A 33 9.56 -7.14 2.33
N VAL A 34 9.50 -7.06 3.66
CA VAL A 34 10.46 -7.72 4.56
C VAL A 34 10.25 -9.24 4.58
N ARG A 35 8.99 -9.70 4.73
CA ARG A 35 8.64 -11.14 4.66
C ARG A 35 9.05 -11.78 3.34
N ARG A 36 9.05 -11.03 2.25
CA ARG A 36 9.47 -11.46 0.91
C ARG A 36 10.98 -11.30 0.66
N GLY A 37 11.74 -10.74 1.60
CA GLY A 37 13.19 -10.55 1.48
C GLY A 37 13.61 -9.44 0.50
N LEU A 38 12.71 -8.52 0.16
CA LEU A 38 13.00 -7.42 -0.77
C LEU A 38 13.80 -6.29 -0.10
N VAL A 39 13.58 -6.08 1.20
CA VAL A 39 14.29 -5.10 2.04
C VAL A 39 14.44 -5.63 3.47
N GLU A 40 15.46 -5.14 4.19
CA GLU A 40 15.70 -5.50 5.60
C GLU A 40 14.71 -4.84 6.57
N GLN A 41 14.16 -3.68 6.20
CA GLN A 41 13.28 -2.85 7.03
C GLN A 41 12.12 -2.32 6.18
N ALA A 42 10.91 -2.35 6.72
CA ALA A 42 9.69 -1.92 6.01
C ALA A 42 9.81 -0.49 5.45
N ARG A 43 10.35 0.43 6.24
CA ARG A 43 10.58 1.84 5.85
C ARG A 43 11.48 2.07 4.63
N ARG A 44 12.29 1.08 4.26
CA ARG A 44 13.17 1.17 3.08
C ARG A 44 12.44 0.83 1.78
N TRP A 45 11.21 0.33 1.86
CA TRP A 45 10.40 0.04 0.68
C TRP A 45 9.61 1.28 0.23
N LYS A 46 10.20 2.05 -0.71
CA LYS A 46 9.61 3.30 -1.21
C LYS A 46 8.24 3.15 -1.85
N TRP A 47 7.91 1.96 -2.35
CA TRP A 47 6.59 1.66 -2.94
C TRP A 47 5.52 1.29 -1.89
N SER A 48 5.65 1.82 -0.67
CA SER A 48 4.65 1.70 0.39
C SER A 48 4.62 2.97 1.23
N SER A 49 3.52 3.15 1.97
CA SER A 49 3.36 4.25 2.92
C SER A 49 4.09 4.03 4.25
N SER A 50 4.87 2.96 4.42
CA SER A 50 5.48 2.60 5.71
C SER A 50 6.33 3.74 6.31
N LEU A 51 7.22 4.35 5.51
CA LEU A 51 8.06 5.47 5.98
C LEU A 51 7.24 6.73 6.29
N TRP A 52 6.19 7.00 5.51
CA TRP A 52 5.30 8.13 5.77
C TRP A 52 4.65 8.00 7.16
N TYR A 53 4.13 6.81 7.50
CA TYR A 53 3.57 6.54 8.83
C TYR A 53 4.63 6.57 9.94
N GLU A 54 5.81 5.98 9.75
CA GLU A 54 6.91 6.02 10.74
C GLU A 54 7.38 7.47 11.01
N SER A 55 7.27 8.34 10.01
CA SER A 55 7.65 9.75 10.10
C SER A 55 6.53 10.68 10.60
N ASP A 56 5.40 10.15 11.08
CA ASP A 56 4.21 10.95 11.43
C ASP A 56 3.77 11.91 10.29
N GLY A 57 3.88 11.43 9.06
CA GLY A 57 3.51 12.16 7.85
C GLY A 57 4.51 13.24 7.39
N GLN A 58 5.69 13.31 7.99
CA GLN A 58 6.70 14.33 7.66
C GLN A 58 7.52 13.97 6.42
N PHE A 59 7.67 12.68 6.11
CA PHE A 59 8.49 12.22 5.00
C PHE A 59 7.63 11.79 3.81
N VAL A 60 7.81 12.48 2.69
CA VAL A 60 7.30 12.10 1.37
C VAL A 60 8.49 11.93 0.44
N ASP A 61 8.63 10.77 -0.17
CA ASP A 61 9.73 10.49 -1.10
C ASP A 61 9.58 11.37 -2.36
N PRO A 62 10.58 12.21 -2.69
CA PRO A 62 10.49 13.14 -3.82
C PRO A 62 10.50 12.44 -5.19
N GLU A 63 10.87 11.16 -5.27
CA GLU A 63 10.82 10.38 -6.50
C GLU A 63 9.43 9.78 -6.78
N LEU A 64 8.52 9.82 -5.81
CA LEU A 64 7.17 9.28 -5.99
C LEU A 64 6.24 10.31 -6.62
N PRO A 65 5.30 9.88 -7.48
CA PRO A 65 4.29 10.76 -8.02
C PRO A 65 3.38 11.29 -6.90
N THR A 66 2.98 12.56 -7.01
CA THR A 66 1.94 13.10 -6.14
C THR A 66 0.60 12.44 -6.43
N ILE A 67 0.00 11.80 -5.42
CA ILE A 67 -1.34 11.24 -5.52
C ILE A 67 -2.33 12.39 -5.30
N HIS A 68 -3.00 12.83 -6.36
CA HIS A 68 -4.10 13.78 -6.24
C HIS A 68 -5.33 13.05 -5.68
N GLY A 69 -5.94 13.63 -4.65
CA GLY A 69 -7.22 13.15 -4.13
C GLY A 69 -8.35 13.31 -5.15
N LEU A 70 -9.55 12.92 -4.75
CA LEU A 70 -10.75 13.22 -5.52
C LEU A 70 -10.86 14.74 -5.71
N ARG A 71 -11.22 15.16 -6.92
CA ARG A 71 -11.45 16.58 -7.22
C ARG A 71 -12.63 17.10 -6.41
N ASP A 72 -12.62 18.38 -6.08
CA ASP A 72 -13.76 19.07 -5.50
C ASP A 72 -15.01 18.84 -6.38
N GLY A 73 -16.12 18.45 -5.76
CA GLY A 73 -17.38 18.14 -6.44
C GLY A 73 -17.50 16.73 -7.03
N PHE A 74 -16.60 15.79 -6.72
CA PHE A 74 -16.73 14.41 -7.22
C PHE A 74 -18.02 13.69 -6.78
N PHE A 75 -18.57 14.08 -5.62
CA PHE A 75 -19.81 13.53 -5.07
C PHE A 75 -21.00 14.50 -5.10
N SER A 76 -20.83 15.70 -5.70
CA SER A 76 -21.90 16.71 -5.83
C SER A 76 -22.72 16.52 -7.09
#